data_AF-A0A351HQ11-F1
#
_entry.id   AF-A0A351HQ11-F1
#
_cell.length_a   1.000
_cell.length_b   1.000
_cell.length_c   1.000
_cell.angle_alpha   90.00
_cell.angle_beta   90.00
_cell.angle_gamma   90.00
#
_symmetry.space_group_name_H-M   'P 1'
#
loop_
_entity.id
_entity.type
_entity.pdbx_description
1 polymer ?
#
loop_
_entity_poly.entity_id
_entity_poly.type
_entity_poly.pdbx_seq_one_letter_code
_entity_poly.pdbx_strand_id
1 'polypeptide(L)' 'MISVDGLTVEFGGTTLFKDVSFVINEKDRIALMGKNGAGKSTLLKIMAGERTPSRG' A
#
# COMPACT_ATOMS: atom_id res chain seq x y z
N MET A 1 11.29 11.28 -2.27
CA MET A 1 11.39 9.85 -1.92
C MET A 1 10.16 9.47 -1.12
N ILE A 2 9.46 8.39 -1.50
CA ILE A 2 8.36 7.81 -0.71
C ILE A 2 8.86 6.47 -0.18
N SER A 3 8.67 6.22 1.12
CA SER A 3 9.01 4.95 1.76
C SER A 3 7.77 4.39 2.43
N VAL A 4 7.55 3.10 2.24
CA VAL A 4 6.55 2.30 2.96
C VAL A 4 7.32 1.22 3.70
N ASP A 5 7.09 1.11 5.01
CA ASP A 5 7.77 0.16 5.89
C ASP A 5 6.74 -0.63 6.69
N GLY A 6 6.72 -1.94 6.53
CA GLY A 6 5.88 -2.85 7.33
C GLY A 6 4.37 -2.67 7.15
N LEU A 7 3.93 -2.12 6.02
CA LEU A 7 2.52 -1.79 5.80
C LEU A 7 1.63 -3.03 5.92
N THR A 8 0.73 -2.98 6.88
CA THR A 8 -0.32 -3.98 7.06
C THR A 8 -1.70 -3.33 6.94
N VAL A 9 -2.58 -3.97 6.16
CA VAL A 9 -3.97 -3.55 6.00
C VAL A 9 -4.88 -4.75 6.24
N GLU A 10 -5.80 -4.60 7.18
CA GLU A 10 -6.80 -5.60 7.56
C GLU A 10 -8.22 -5.00 7.46
N PHE A 11 -9.16 -5.79 6.96
CA PHE A 11 -10.58 -5.44 6.84
C PHE A 11 -11.43 -6.55 7.46
N GLY A 12 -12.13 -6.25 8.56
CA GLY A 12 -13.05 -7.22 9.19
C GLY A 12 -12.38 -8.58 9.48
N GLY A 13 -11.11 -8.58 9.89
CA GLY A 13 -10.33 -9.79 10.15
C GLY A 13 -9.63 -10.41 8.93
N THR A 14 -9.86 -9.90 7.72
CA THR A 14 -9.15 -10.35 6.51
C THR A 14 -7.95 -9.47 6.22
N THR A 15 -6.76 -10.07 6.14
CA THR A 15 -5.54 -9.36 5.75
C THR A 15 -5.50 -9.12 4.24
N LEU A 16 -5.44 -7.86 3.83
CA LEU A 16 -5.25 -7.44 2.44
C LEU A 16 -3.76 -7.30 2.10
N PHE A 17 -3.01 -6.63 2.96
CA PHE A 17 -1.55 -6.50 2.88
C PHE A 17 -0.93 -6.95 4.18
N LYS A 18 0.17 -7.70 4.09
CA LYS A 18 0.92 -8.18 5.25
C LYS A 18 2.36 -7.74 5.07
N ASP A 19 2.82 -6.84 5.95
CA ASP A 19 4.23 -6.47 6.08
C ASP A 19 4.88 -6.05 4.75
N VAL A 20 4.21 -5.14 4.02
CA VAL A 20 4.68 -4.67 2.72
C VAL A 20 5.64 -3.50 2.91
N SER A 21 6.87 -3.64 2.42
CA SER A 21 7.87 -2.57 2.41
C SER A 21 8.39 -2.29 1.00
N PHE A 22 8.49 -1.02 0.64
CA PHE A 22 9.10 -0.58 -0.61
C PHE A 22 9.49 0.90 -0.57
N VAL A 23 10.40 1.28 -1.46
CA VAL A 23 10.84 2.67 -1.66
C VAL A 23 10.56 3.06 -3.10
N ILE A 24 10.08 4.29 -3.28
CA ILE A 24 9.93 4.94 -4.58
C ILE A 24 10.80 6.20 -4.59
N ASN A 25 11.75 6.24 -5.51
CA ASN A 25 12.65 7.35 -5.69
C ASN A 25 12.10 8.35 -6.70
N GLU A 26 12.72 9.53 -6.75
CA GLU A 26 12.42 10.49 -7.80
C GLU A 26 12.78 9.90 -9.17
N LYS A 27 11.91 10.16 -10.16
CA LYS A 27 12.02 9.67 -11.56
C LYS A 27 11.73 8.17 -11.76
N ASP A 28 11.43 7.41 -10.71
CA ASP A 28 10.94 6.05 -10.86
C ASP A 28 9.62 6.03 -11.64
N ARG A 29 9.49 5.05 -12.54
CA ARG A 29 8.23 4.76 -13.24
C ARG A 29 7.76 3.38 -12.82
N ILE A 30 6.74 3.34 -11.97
CA ILE A 30 6.25 2.11 -11.35
C ILE A 30 4.83 1.83 -11.81
N ALA A 31 4.54 0.56 -12.12
CA ALA A 31 3.21 0.07 -12.41
C ALA A 31 2.69 -0.77 -11.23
N LEU A 32 1.55 -0.38 -10.66
CA LEU A 32 0.87 -1.16 -9.63
C LEU A 32 -0.13 -2.13 -10.28
N MET A 33 0.18 -3.42 -10.28
CA MET A 33 -0.62 -4.46 -10.94
C MET A 33 -1.29 -5.43 -9.96
N GLY A 34 -2.36 -6.08 -10.42
CA GLY A 34 -3.10 -7.09 -9.66
C GLY A 34 -4.56 -7.19 -10.09
N LYS A 35 -5.25 -8.26 -9.67
CA LYS A 35 -6.69 -8.46 -9.94
C LYS A 35 -7.56 -7.36 -9.31
N ASN A 36 -8.82 -7.27 -9.71
CA ASN A 36 -9.80 -6.43 -9.01
C ASN A 36 -9.94 -6.92 -7.55
N GLY A 37 -10.00 -5.97 -6.61
CA GLY A 37 -10.01 -6.28 -5.18
C GLY A 37 -8.63 -6.53 -4.55
N ALA A 38 -7.54 -6.62 -5.32
CA ALA A 38 -6.18 -6.86 -4.79
C ALA A 38 -5.59 -5.69 -3.97
N GLY A 39 -6.35 -4.63 -3.71
CA GLY A 39 -5.92 -3.54 -2.82
C GLY A 39 -5.23 -2.35 -3.49
N LYS A 40 -5.12 -2.31 -4.82
CA LYS A 40 -4.40 -1.24 -5.54
C LYS A 40 -4.85 0.18 -5.16
N SER A 41 -6.15 0.47 -5.24
CA SER A 41 -6.70 1.77 -4.83
C SER A 41 -6.54 2.02 -3.34
N THR A 42 -6.57 0.97 -2.51
CA THR A 42 -6.31 1.08 -1.07
C THR A 42 -4.87 1.53 -0.81
N LEU A 43 -3.89 0.93 -1.48
CA LEU A 43 -2.48 1.32 -1.36
C LEU A 43 -2.26 2.77 -1.81
N LEU A 44 -2.81 3.16 -2.96
CA LEU A 44 -2.69 4.53 -3.46
C LEU A 44 -3.31 5.57 -2.52
N LYS A 45 -4.49 5.27 -1.94
CA LYS A 45 -5.13 6.15 -0.95
C LYS A 45 -4.32 6.28 0.33
N ILE A 46 -3.68 5.20 0.77
CA ILE A 46 -2.76 5.24 1.94
C ILE A 46 -1.55 6.11 1.63
N MET A 47 -0.91 5.90 0.47
CA MET A 47 0.24 6.71 0.05
C MET A 47 -0.12 8.20 -0.15
N ALA A 48 -1.35 8.50 -0.54
CA ALA A 48 -1.87 9.87 -0.67
C ALA A 48 -2.30 10.50 0.67
N GLY A 49 -2.26 9.76 1.78
CA GLY A 49 -2.72 10.23 3.09
C GLY A 49 -4.24 10.31 3.24
N GLU A 50 -5.01 9.81 2.26
CA GLU A 50 -6.47 9.77 2.30
C GLU A 50 -7.02 8.63 3.19
N ARG A 51 -6.14 7.72 3.60
CA ARG A 51 -6.50 6.56 4.40
C ARG A 51 -5.35 6.12 5.31
N THR A 52 -5.68 5.77 6.55
CA THR A 52 -4.73 5.19 7.51
C THR A 52 -4.59 3.67 7.30
N PRO A 53 -3.36 3.11 7.37
CA PRO A 53 -3.16 1.68 7.42
C PRO A 53 -3.63 1.07 8.74
N SER A 54 -3.67 -0.25 8.83
CA SER A 54 -3.96 -0.92 10.11
C SER A 54 -2.74 -0.92 11.02
N ARG A 55 -1.53 -1.08 10.45
CA ARG A 55 -0.22 -0.99 11.12
C ARG A 55 0.85 -0.56 10.09
N GLY A 56 1.98 -0.06 10.58
CA GLY A 56 3.08 0.48 9.78
C GLY A 56 2.89 1.95 9.45
#